data_AF-Q6MNK7-F1
#
_entry.id   AF-Q6MNK7-F1
#
_cell.length_a   1.000
_cell.length_b   1.000
_cell.length_c   1.000
_cell.angle_alpha   90.00
_cell.angle_beta   90.00
_cell.angle_gamma   90.00
#
_symmetry.space_group_name_H-M   'P 1'
#
loop_
_entity.id
_entity.type
_entity.pdbx_description
1 polymer ?
#
loop_
_entity_poly.entity_id
_entity_poly.type
_entity_poly.pdbx_seq_one_letter_code
_entity_poly.pdbx_strand_id
1 'polypeptide(L)'
;MVFPDLSAPEVKPHHPRSSTVPVAFVADRFIALILDFLILSPIVSLLVAGLVRQTKTFFLLNANSAEGVVAAGLVVLAVVFIVTFLQSVFLYFWQATPGQIFLQLRVIAYPVYQPRLSYAQCVIRSLSWSFSFVLLALPFMEILSHPLRRAFPDRAADTLVITLKKVHDDGPHPIESRFINSWMRMSLLFLLLFGVLGYFKTYHSLMAGEYREKGGTQVAACKEMRGSADLEGVARLDAALSLYLLNEISGECLDKEAEVALWGDPVNAQPLAYLAKYLLADGAAQEQYFSKICEDSSSSTCALARYMAEEGDHEDLELADGRLWTTKFLKSEELFASNDFAGSLKAISELQKNPILQSGLEKRFVRSVWALRDAELVPQSGNGGRMPASAAEQESWIDDFKERYEVP
;
A
#
# COMPACT_ATOMS: atom_id res chain seq x y z
N MET A 1 45.73 42.59 -12.26
CA MET A 1 44.60 42.41 -11.32
C MET A 1 44.95 41.24 -10.43
N VAL A 2 45.34 41.51 -9.18
CA VAL A 2 45.57 40.47 -8.18
C VAL A 2 44.19 40.07 -7.67
N PHE A 3 43.76 38.84 -7.97
CA PHE A 3 42.54 38.32 -7.36
C PHE A 3 42.77 38.26 -5.84
N PRO A 4 41.92 38.88 -5.02
CA PRO A 4 42.01 38.71 -3.58
C PRO A 4 41.92 37.22 -3.29
N ASP A 5 42.87 36.72 -2.50
CA ASP A 5 42.96 35.32 -2.11
C ASP A 5 41.59 34.86 -1.57
N LEU A 6 40.95 33.91 -2.25
CA LEU A 6 39.63 33.36 -1.86
C LEU A 6 39.73 32.49 -0.59
N SER A 7 40.94 32.23 -0.11
CA SER A 7 41.16 31.76 1.25
C SER A 7 40.57 32.80 2.20
N ALA A 8 39.54 32.39 2.96
CA ALA A 8 38.82 33.24 3.90
C ALA A 8 39.81 34.20 4.60
N PRO A 9 39.61 35.53 4.52
CA PRO A 9 40.59 36.48 5.03
C PRO A 9 40.91 36.11 6.47
N GLU A 10 42.18 35.76 6.72
CA GLU A 10 42.69 35.57 8.07
C GLU A 10 42.58 36.92 8.76
N VAL A 11 41.44 37.12 9.43
CA VAL A 11 41.25 38.26 10.31
C VAL A 11 42.22 38.01 11.43
N LYS A 12 43.37 38.69 11.36
CA LYS A 12 44.30 38.78 12.49
C LYS A 12 43.44 39.14 13.69
N PRO A 13 43.40 38.32 14.74
CA PRO A 13 42.59 38.61 15.90
C PRO A 13 43.09 39.94 16.44
N HIS A 14 42.33 41.01 16.19
CA HIS A 14 42.51 42.23 16.94
C HIS A 14 42.17 41.82 18.36
N HIS A 15 43.19 41.56 19.19
CA HIS A 15 43.01 41.31 20.61
C HIS A 15 42.17 42.45 21.15
N PRO A 16 40.86 42.22 21.40
CA PRO A 16 40.01 43.30 21.83
C PRO A 16 40.37 43.54 23.28
N ARG A 17 41.11 44.64 23.53
CA ARG A 17 41.30 45.18 24.88
C ARG A 17 39.98 45.71 25.47
N SER A 18 38.88 45.73 24.71
CA SER A 18 37.53 46.04 25.16
C SER A 18 36.70 44.77 25.33
N SER A 19 36.08 44.61 26.50
CA SER A 19 35.46 43.39 27.02
C SER A 19 34.12 42.96 26.39
N THR A 20 33.63 43.65 25.36
CA THR A 20 32.30 43.38 24.77
C THR A 20 32.42 42.64 23.43
N VAL A 21 31.80 41.47 23.36
CA VAL A 21 31.75 40.66 22.12
C VAL A 21 30.67 41.26 21.20
N PRO A 22 30.95 41.55 19.91
CA PRO A 22 29.99 42.18 19.02
C PRO A 22 28.90 41.20 18.58
N VAL A 23 27.83 41.11 19.36
CA VAL A 23 26.69 40.22 19.10
C VAL A 23 25.89 40.73 17.90
N ALA A 24 25.53 39.81 17.00
CA ALA A 24 24.71 40.13 15.84
C ALA A 24 23.22 40.33 16.19
N PHE A 25 22.58 41.31 15.54
CA PHE A 25 21.15 41.57 15.67
C PHE A 25 20.29 40.36 15.28
N VAL A 26 19.18 40.16 15.99
CA VAL A 26 18.24 39.06 15.72
C VAL A 26 17.62 39.18 14.32
N ALA A 27 17.26 40.40 13.90
CA ALA A 27 16.69 40.65 12.58
C ALA A 27 17.65 40.25 11.46
N ASP A 28 18.94 40.58 11.59
CA ASP A 28 19.96 40.18 10.61
C ASP A 28 20.06 38.66 10.52
N ARG A 29 20.05 37.94 11.65
CA ARG A 29 20.09 36.47 11.64
C ARG A 29 18.84 35.85 11.02
N PHE A 30 17.67 36.47 11.20
CA PHE A 30 16.42 36.01 10.56
C PHE A 30 16.43 36.26 9.05
N ILE A 31 16.88 37.44 8.60
CA ILE A 31 17.02 37.73 7.17
C ILE A 31 18.08 36.80 6.54
N ALA A 32 19.19 36.51 7.23
CA ALA A 32 20.17 35.54 6.78
C ALA A 32 19.53 34.17 6.54
N LEU A 33 18.65 33.72 7.44
CA LEU A 33 17.93 32.45 7.31
C LEU A 33 17.00 32.43 6.08
N ILE A 34 16.29 33.53 5.82
CA ILE A 34 15.45 33.67 4.61
C ILE A 34 16.32 33.60 3.34
N LEU A 35 17.45 34.31 3.34
CA LEU A 35 18.39 34.29 2.21
C LEU A 35 19.00 32.89 2.02
N ASP A 36 19.38 32.21 3.10
CA ASP A 36 19.86 30.82 3.05
C ASP A 36 18.82 29.90 2.44
N PHE A 37 17.54 30.03 2.83
CA PHE A 37 16.45 29.25 2.25
C PHE A 37 16.28 29.54 0.75
N LEU A 38 16.30 30.81 0.35
CA LEU A 38 16.15 31.21 -1.05
C LEU A 38 17.31 30.71 -1.93
N ILE A 39 18.54 30.73 -1.41
CA ILE A 39 19.75 30.31 -2.13
C ILE A 39 19.87 28.78 -2.18
N LEU A 40 19.61 28.08 -1.06
CA LEU A 40 19.84 26.64 -0.96
C LEU A 40 18.65 25.81 -1.44
N SER A 41 17.41 26.32 -1.40
CA SER A 41 16.22 25.56 -1.78
C SER A 41 16.20 25.05 -3.24
N PRO A 42 16.68 25.79 -4.26
CA PRO A 42 16.74 25.25 -5.63
C PRO A 42 17.73 24.09 -5.74
N ILE A 43 18.86 24.18 -5.04
CA ILE A 43 19.90 23.14 -5.04
C ILE A 43 19.38 21.87 -4.36
N VAL A 44 18.79 22.02 -3.17
CA VAL A 44 18.22 20.88 -2.41
C VAL A 44 17.05 20.26 -3.17
N SER A 45 16.16 21.07 -3.75
CA SER A 45 15.01 20.56 -4.51
C SER A 45 15.44 19.80 -5.77
N LEU A 46 16.48 20.25 -6.47
CA LEU A 46 17.05 19.52 -7.61
C LEU A 46 17.58 18.13 -7.19
N LEU A 47 18.29 18.06 -6.06
CA LEU A 47 18.86 16.80 -5.56
C LEU A 47 17.80 15.80 -5.10
N VAL A 48 16.67 16.26 -4.58
CA VAL A 48 15.59 15.40 -4.04
C VAL A 48 14.42 15.23 -5.02
N ALA A 49 14.44 15.89 -6.18
CA ALA A 49 13.36 15.86 -7.17
C ALA A 49 12.95 14.43 -7.58
N GLY A 50 13.93 13.54 -7.79
CA GLY A 50 13.67 12.14 -8.14
C GLY A 50 12.89 11.38 -7.07
N LEU A 51 13.29 11.54 -5.81
CA LEU A 51 12.62 10.89 -4.68
C LEU A 51 11.22 11.46 -4.46
N VAL A 52 11.06 12.79 -4.54
CA VAL A 52 9.75 13.45 -4.42
C VAL A 52 8.78 12.97 -5.50
N ARG A 53 9.26 12.77 -6.74
CA ARG A 53 8.43 12.25 -7.84
C ARG A 53 7.90 10.85 -7.52
N GLN A 54 8.76 9.94 -7.04
CA GLN A 54 8.37 8.58 -6.67
C GLN A 54 7.35 8.60 -5.51
N THR A 55 7.63 9.36 -4.46
CA THR A 55 6.70 9.51 -3.31
C THR A 55 5.33 10.01 -3.75
N LYS A 56 5.26 11.01 -4.65
CA LYS A 56 4.00 11.49 -5.21
C LYS A 56 3.23 10.39 -5.93
N THR A 57 3.90 9.53 -6.69
CA THR A 57 3.25 8.41 -7.38
C THR A 57 2.62 7.42 -6.40
N PHE A 58 3.31 7.09 -5.29
CA PHE A 58 2.74 6.21 -4.25
C PHE A 58 1.51 6.83 -3.58
N PHE A 59 1.55 8.12 -3.24
CA PHE A 59 0.39 8.79 -2.65
C PHE A 59 -0.79 8.95 -3.62
N LEU A 60 -0.53 9.10 -4.92
CA LEU A 60 -1.59 9.17 -5.93
C LEU A 60 -2.27 7.82 -6.16
N LEU A 61 -1.53 6.71 -6.07
CA LEU A 61 -2.09 5.37 -6.22
C LEU A 61 -2.87 4.93 -4.98
N ASN A 62 -2.33 5.21 -3.79
CA ASN A 62 -2.99 4.92 -2.53
C ASN A 62 -2.51 5.88 -1.44
N ALA A 63 -3.39 6.81 -1.05
CA ALA A 63 -3.10 7.83 -0.05
C ALA A 63 -2.70 7.25 1.32
N ASN A 64 -3.11 6.02 1.62
CA ASN A 64 -2.84 5.33 2.88
C ASN A 64 -1.83 4.19 2.73
N SER A 65 -1.09 4.11 1.62
CA SER A 65 -0.06 3.09 1.46
C SER A 65 1.05 3.25 2.50
N ALA A 66 1.41 2.17 3.20
CA ALA A 66 2.56 2.15 4.10
C ALA A 66 3.86 2.51 3.35
N GLU A 67 3.96 2.08 2.09
CA GLU A 67 5.05 2.42 1.18
C GLU A 67 5.18 3.94 0.96
N GLY A 68 4.05 4.64 0.79
CA GLY A 68 4.03 6.10 0.65
C GLY A 68 4.57 6.81 1.90
N VAL A 69 4.21 6.34 3.09
CA VAL A 69 4.72 6.88 4.37
C VAL A 69 6.22 6.65 4.52
N VAL A 70 6.70 5.44 4.22
CA VAL A 70 8.14 5.11 4.26
C VAL A 70 8.91 5.96 3.25
N ALA A 71 8.41 6.09 2.02
CA ALA A 71 9.01 6.92 0.98
C ALA A 71 9.07 8.41 1.40
N ALA A 72 8.01 8.94 2.01
CA ALA A 72 8.02 10.30 2.56
C ALA A 72 9.05 10.47 3.67
N GLY A 73 9.16 9.50 4.57
CA GLY A 73 10.19 9.50 5.62
C GLY A 73 11.61 9.54 5.04
N LEU A 74 11.87 8.75 4.00
CA LEU A 74 13.15 8.75 3.29
C LEU A 74 13.44 10.10 2.61
N VAL A 75 12.43 10.73 1.99
CA VAL A 75 12.57 12.08 1.42
C VAL A 75 12.94 13.11 2.49
N VAL A 76 12.25 13.10 3.63
CA VAL A 76 12.54 14.02 4.74
C VAL A 76 13.95 13.80 5.27
N LEU A 77 14.36 12.54 5.48
CA LEU A 77 15.71 12.20 5.94
C LEU A 77 16.78 12.66 4.93
N ALA A 78 16.55 12.46 3.63
CA ALA A 78 17.44 12.90 2.56
C ALA A 78 17.58 14.44 2.54
N VAL A 79 16.48 15.17 2.67
CA VAL A 79 16.50 16.65 2.76
C VAL A 79 17.31 17.10 3.98
N VAL A 80 17.06 16.52 5.15
CA VAL A 80 17.81 16.84 6.38
C VAL A 80 19.31 16.55 6.18
N PHE A 81 19.65 15.39 5.62
CA PHE A 81 21.04 15.03 5.36
C PHE A 81 21.73 16.00 4.40
N ILE A 82 21.12 16.32 3.25
CA ILE A 82 21.69 17.24 2.26
C ILE A 82 21.86 18.64 2.84
N VAL A 83 20.84 19.16 3.54
CA VAL A 83 20.90 20.50 4.14
C VAL A 83 21.99 20.57 5.22
N THR A 84 22.05 19.57 6.09
CA THR A 84 23.09 19.52 7.14
C THR A 84 24.48 19.42 6.54
N PHE A 85 24.67 18.60 5.51
CA PHE A 85 25.93 18.48 4.79
C PHE A 85 26.35 19.82 4.15
N LEU A 86 25.48 20.43 3.35
CA LEU A 86 25.78 21.70 2.68
C LEU A 86 26.10 22.81 3.68
N GLN A 87 25.29 22.98 4.72
CA GLN A 87 25.55 23.99 5.75
C GLN A 87 26.86 23.71 6.50
N SER A 88 27.18 22.45 6.81
CA SER A 88 28.43 22.09 7.49
C SER A 88 29.65 22.44 6.65
N VAL A 89 29.59 22.20 5.34
CA VAL A 89 30.64 22.58 4.38
C VAL A 89 30.82 24.09 4.36
N PHE A 90 29.73 24.86 4.25
CA PHE A 90 29.82 26.33 4.27
C PHE A 90 30.40 26.87 5.58
N LEU A 91 29.96 26.33 6.71
CA LEU A 91 30.45 26.72 8.02
C LEU A 91 31.93 26.36 8.24
N TYR A 92 32.37 25.20 7.73
CA TYR A 92 33.76 24.77 7.89
C TYR A 92 34.74 25.65 7.12
N PHE A 93 34.43 25.97 5.85
CA PHE A 93 35.33 26.74 4.98
C PHE A 93 35.19 28.26 5.15
N TRP A 94 33.95 28.78 5.28
CA TRP A 94 33.69 30.23 5.31
C TRP A 94 33.27 30.75 6.69
N GLN A 95 33.06 29.87 7.68
CA GLN A 95 32.58 30.25 9.03
C GLN A 95 31.24 31.00 9.00
N ALA A 96 30.47 30.86 7.93
CA ALA A 96 29.20 31.52 7.73
C ALA A 96 28.41 30.75 6.67
N THR A 97 27.09 30.73 6.80
CA THR A 97 26.19 30.29 5.72
C THR A 97 26.10 31.36 4.62
N PRO A 98 25.70 31.03 3.39
CA PRO A 98 25.63 32.01 2.30
C PRO A 98 24.89 33.31 2.65
N GLY A 99 23.71 33.23 3.27
CA GLY A 99 22.94 34.38 3.75
C GLY A 99 23.64 35.15 4.86
N GLN A 100 24.37 34.47 5.75
CA GLN A 100 25.20 35.13 6.76
C GLN A 100 26.37 35.89 6.13
N ILE A 101 26.98 35.35 5.07
CA ILE A 101 28.04 36.05 4.30
C ILE A 101 27.48 37.36 3.72
N PHE A 102 26.30 37.32 3.11
CA PHE A 102 25.64 38.53 2.56
C PHE A 102 25.39 39.61 3.62
N LEU A 103 25.01 39.23 4.84
CA LEU A 103 24.74 40.17 5.94
C LEU A 103 25.96 40.49 6.80
N GLN A 104 27.16 40.08 6.38
CA GLN A 104 28.41 40.33 7.10
C GLN A 104 28.39 39.74 8.52
N LEU A 105 27.83 38.55 8.67
CA LEU A 105 27.80 37.77 9.90
C LEU A 105 28.87 36.68 9.86
N ARG A 106 29.42 36.32 11.02
CA ARG A 106 30.41 35.23 11.15
C ARG A 106 30.14 34.40 12.39
N VAL A 107 30.33 33.09 12.28
CA VAL A 107 30.25 32.13 13.39
C VAL A 107 31.64 31.91 13.96
N ILE A 108 31.79 32.11 15.26
CA ILE A 108 33.04 31.86 16.01
C ILE A 108 32.80 30.81 17.11
N ALA A 109 33.86 30.14 17.54
CA ALA A 109 33.81 29.24 18.71
C ALA A 109 33.66 30.05 20.01
N TYR A 110 32.86 29.54 20.94
CA TYR A 110 32.60 30.14 22.26
C TYR A 110 32.42 29.03 23.31
N PRO A 111 33.01 29.11 24.52
CA PRO A 111 33.61 30.29 25.15
C PRO A 111 35.06 30.55 24.77
N VAL A 112 35.80 29.53 24.34
CA VAL A 112 37.21 29.66 23.96
C VAL A 112 37.30 30.06 22.48
N TYR A 113 37.92 31.20 22.22
CA TYR A 113 38.15 31.66 20.86
C TYR A 113 39.09 30.71 20.11
N GLN A 114 38.62 30.20 18.97
CA GLN A 114 39.41 29.38 18.06
C GLN A 114 39.41 30.03 16.67
N PRO A 115 40.53 30.00 15.94
CA PRO A 115 40.63 30.63 14.62
C PRO A 115 39.75 29.93 13.57
N ARG A 116 39.45 28.64 13.76
CA ARG A 116 38.56 27.84 12.92
C ARG A 116 37.65 26.96 13.77
N LEU A 117 36.43 26.75 13.28
CA LEU A 117 35.47 25.84 13.89
C LEU A 117 35.88 24.39 13.63
N SER A 118 35.73 23.54 14.64
CA SER A 118 35.88 22.09 14.44
C SER A 118 34.76 21.58 13.53
N TYR A 119 35.06 20.62 12.66
CA TYR A 119 34.05 20.01 11.78
C TYR A 119 32.88 19.43 12.58
N ALA A 120 33.15 18.84 13.76
CA ALA A 120 32.10 18.34 14.64
C ALA A 120 31.16 19.46 15.14
N GLN A 121 31.69 20.66 15.44
CA GLN A 121 30.86 21.81 15.82
C GLN A 121 29.99 22.25 14.64
N CYS A 122 30.52 22.27 13.42
CA CYS A 122 29.75 22.59 12.22
C CYS A 122 28.58 21.60 12.02
N VAL A 123 28.84 20.29 12.13
CA VAL A 123 27.82 19.25 11.96
C VAL A 123 26.76 19.32 13.06
N ILE A 124 27.16 19.43 14.33
CA ILE A 124 26.21 19.53 15.46
C ILE A 124 25.35 20.78 15.32
N ARG A 125 25.94 21.91 14.91
CA ARG A 125 25.22 23.17 14.66
C ARG A 125 24.18 23.00 13.56
N SER A 126 24.56 22.45 12.42
CA SER A 126 23.67 22.23 11.27
C SER A 126 22.57 21.22 11.59
N LEU A 127 22.88 20.13 12.29
CA LEU A 127 21.88 19.15 12.72
C LEU A 127 20.87 19.77 13.70
N SER A 128 21.35 20.54 14.67
CA SER A 128 20.49 21.26 15.63
C SER A 128 19.62 22.30 14.94
N TRP A 129 20.11 22.91 13.86
CA TRP A 129 19.33 23.81 13.03
C TRP A 129 18.20 23.07 12.32
N SER A 130 18.47 21.92 11.68
CA SER A 130 17.42 21.10 11.04
C SER A 130 16.39 20.60 12.05
N PHE A 131 16.84 20.18 13.23
CA PHE A 131 15.94 19.80 14.33
C PHE A 131 15.03 20.94 14.78
N SER A 132 15.54 22.18 14.76
CA SER A 132 14.74 23.35 15.09
C SER A 132 13.55 23.53 14.13
N PHE A 133 13.69 23.20 12.85
CA PHE A 133 12.58 23.24 11.88
C PHE A 133 11.52 22.17 12.13
N VAL A 134 11.93 20.95 12.53
CA VAL A 134 11.00 19.89 12.91
C VAL A 134 10.14 20.33 14.09
N LEU A 135 10.71 21.08 15.03
CA LEU A 135 10.01 21.70 16.16
C LEU A 135 9.40 23.07 15.83
N LEU A 136 9.00 23.31 14.58
CA LEU A 136 8.31 24.54 14.14
C LEU A 136 9.08 25.84 14.44
N ALA A 137 10.41 25.78 14.34
CA ALA A 137 11.34 26.87 14.66
C ALA A 137 11.25 27.41 16.09
N LEU A 138 10.56 26.74 17.01
CA LEU A 138 10.51 27.15 18.41
C LEU A 138 11.90 27.25 19.05
N PRO A 139 12.82 26.29 18.89
CA PRO A 139 14.16 26.43 19.48
C PRO A 139 14.95 27.64 18.95
N PHE A 140 14.59 28.17 17.78
CA PHE A 140 15.21 29.39 17.26
C PHE A 140 14.75 30.65 18.02
N MET A 141 13.50 30.68 18.50
CA MET A 141 12.94 31.81 19.25
C MET A 141 13.66 32.09 20.58
N GLU A 142 14.40 31.11 21.10
CA GLU A 142 15.26 31.28 22.28
C GLU A 142 16.34 32.36 22.10
N ILE A 143 16.68 32.68 20.85
CA ILE A 143 17.58 33.80 20.56
C ILE A 143 17.11 35.12 21.18
N LEU A 144 15.79 35.30 21.33
CA LEU A 144 15.21 36.51 21.89
C LEU A 144 15.39 36.60 23.41
N SER A 145 15.57 35.48 24.11
CA SER A 145 15.69 35.47 25.57
C SER A 145 17.13 35.38 26.08
N HIS A 146 18.05 34.80 25.30
CA HIS A 146 19.42 34.62 25.75
C HIS A 146 20.18 35.96 25.82
N PRO A 147 20.94 36.26 26.90
CA PRO A 147 21.66 37.54 27.04
C PRO A 147 22.65 37.79 25.89
N LEU A 148 23.36 36.75 25.45
CA LEU A 148 24.27 36.79 24.29
C LEU A 148 23.60 36.53 22.93
N ARG A 149 22.26 36.55 22.86
CA ARG A 149 21.47 36.17 21.66
C ARG A 149 21.98 34.86 21.03
N ARG A 150 22.27 33.83 21.83
CA ARG A 150 22.67 32.51 21.33
C ARG A 150 21.42 31.69 21.08
N ALA A 151 21.17 31.33 19.83
CA ALA A 151 20.09 30.41 19.51
C ALA A 151 20.41 28.99 20.00
N PHE A 152 19.41 28.11 20.08
CA PHE A 152 19.62 26.69 20.40
C PHE A 152 20.78 26.02 19.62
N PRO A 153 20.87 26.13 18.27
CA PRO A 153 21.99 25.54 17.53
C PRO A 153 23.35 26.16 17.86
N ASP A 154 23.39 27.45 18.25
CA ASP A 154 24.62 28.10 18.69
C ASP A 154 25.11 27.51 20.01
N ARG A 155 24.20 27.16 20.92
CA ARG A 155 24.52 26.57 22.22
C ARG A 155 24.92 25.12 22.12
N ALA A 156 24.19 24.32 21.34
CA ALA A 156 24.50 22.91 21.14
C ALA A 156 25.91 22.68 20.56
N ALA A 157 26.39 23.61 19.73
CA ALA A 157 27.68 23.51 19.07
C ALA A 157 28.80 24.34 19.71
N ASP A 158 28.54 25.02 20.84
CA ASP A 158 29.52 25.92 21.45
C ASP A 158 30.06 26.98 20.50
N THR A 159 29.12 27.63 19.81
CA THR A 159 29.39 28.70 18.84
C THR A 159 28.62 29.99 19.18
N LEU A 160 29.06 31.10 18.58
CA LEU A 160 28.43 32.41 18.70
C LEU A 160 28.48 33.11 17.34
N VAL A 161 27.37 33.72 16.93
CA VAL A 161 27.32 34.53 15.70
C VAL A 161 27.60 35.99 16.05
N ILE A 162 28.70 36.50 15.49
CA ILE A 162 29.13 37.89 15.62
C ILE A 162 28.79 38.68 14.35
N THR A 163 28.62 39.99 14.50
CA THR A 163 28.46 40.92 13.38
C THR A 163 29.80 41.55 13.04
N LEU A 164 30.10 41.69 11.74
CA LEU A 164 31.24 42.46 11.25
C LEU A 164 30.86 43.94 11.00
N LYS A 165 29.58 44.30 11.20
CA LYS A 165 29.11 45.68 11.12
C LYS A 165 29.63 46.48 12.32
N LYS A 166 29.74 47.81 12.16
CA LYS A 166 30.21 48.72 13.22
C LYS A 166 29.30 48.74 14.45
N VAL A 167 28.00 48.53 14.24
CA VAL A 167 26.98 48.53 15.29
C VAL A 167 26.69 47.08 15.70
N HIS A 168 26.65 46.82 17.00
CA HIS A 168 26.34 45.52 17.61
C HIS A 168 25.10 45.62 18.51
N ASP A 169 24.48 44.47 18.78
CA ASP A 169 23.33 44.35 19.68
C ASP A 169 23.82 44.22 21.13
N ASP A 170 23.22 44.97 22.05
CA ASP A 170 23.51 44.92 23.50
C ASP A 170 22.76 43.77 24.21
N GLY A 171 21.91 43.04 23.48
CA GLY A 171 21.13 41.92 23.99
C GLY A 171 19.73 42.32 24.47
N PRO A 172 18.91 41.35 24.93
CA PRO A 172 17.54 41.63 25.37
C PRO A 172 17.50 42.31 26.74
N HIS A 173 16.45 43.09 26.97
CA HIS A 173 16.14 43.59 28.30
C HIS A 173 15.81 42.41 29.24
N PRO A 174 16.21 42.41 30.52
CA PRO A 174 15.99 41.28 31.44
C PRO A 174 14.51 40.92 31.69
N ILE A 175 13.59 41.85 31.45
CA ILE A 175 12.14 41.59 31.56
C ILE A 175 11.66 40.81 30.33
N GLU A 176 12.10 41.19 29.13
CA GLU A 176 11.76 40.52 27.87
C GLU A 176 12.26 39.07 27.89
N SER A 177 13.48 38.85 28.36
CA SER A 177 14.05 37.51 28.44
C SER A 177 13.25 36.58 29.36
N ARG A 178 12.75 37.07 30.50
CA ARG A 178 11.88 36.29 31.39
C ARG A 178 10.54 35.96 30.73
N PHE A 179 9.91 36.93 30.08
CA PHE A 179 8.64 36.73 29.38
C PHE A 179 8.76 35.68 28.27
N ILE A 180 9.76 35.83 27.40
CA ILE A 180 10.00 34.92 26.27
C ILE A 180 10.36 33.53 26.77
N ASN A 181 11.19 33.40 27.81
CA ASN A 181 11.50 32.09 28.39
C ASN A 181 10.27 31.39 28.97
N SER A 182 9.36 32.13 29.62
CA SER A 182 8.10 31.58 30.11
C SER A 182 7.22 31.09 28.96
N TRP A 183 7.04 31.93 27.93
CA TRP A 183 6.26 31.58 26.74
C TRP A 183 6.83 30.38 25.98
N MET A 184 8.16 30.30 25.85
CA MET A 184 8.86 29.18 25.23
C MET A 184 8.65 27.86 25.98
N ARG A 185 8.69 27.89 27.31
CA ARG A 185 8.41 26.69 28.13
C ARG A 185 6.96 26.23 27.97
N MET A 186 6.01 27.17 27.99
CA MET A 186 4.59 26.86 27.83
C MET A 186 4.26 26.30 26.44
N SER A 187 4.81 26.89 25.37
CA SER A 187 4.63 26.40 24.01
C SER A 187 5.23 25.01 23.80
N LEU A 188 6.40 24.74 24.38
CA LEU A 188 7.02 23.41 24.32
C LEU A 188 6.21 22.36 25.08
N LEU A 189 5.68 22.69 26.26
CA LEU A 189 4.78 21.80 27.01
C LEU A 189 3.50 21.52 26.23
N PHE A 190 2.94 22.53 25.57
CA PHE A 190 1.76 22.36 24.72
C PHE A 190 2.05 21.43 23.54
N LEU A 191 3.14 21.64 22.79
CA LEU A 191 3.52 20.73 21.71
C LEU A 191 3.77 19.30 22.18
N LEU A 192 4.41 19.13 23.34
CA LEU A 192 4.62 17.80 23.93
C LEU A 192 3.28 17.12 24.23
N LEU A 193 2.32 17.85 24.80
CA LEU A 193 0.97 17.34 25.05
C LEU A 193 0.28 16.89 23.76
N PHE A 194 0.35 17.68 22.68
CA PHE A 194 -0.19 17.28 21.37
C PHE A 194 0.51 16.04 20.81
N GLY A 195 1.83 15.95 20.94
CA GLY A 195 2.59 14.77 20.53
C GLY A 195 2.15 13.51 21.28
N VAL A 196 1.98 13.61 22.62
CA VAL A 196 1.52 12.50 23.47
C VAL A 196 0.10 12.08 23.12
N LEU A 197 -0.84 13.02 22.96
CA LEU A 197 -2.21 12.72 22.56
C LEU A 197 -2.29 12.08 21.16
N GLY A 198 -1.49 12.59 20.22
CA GLY A 198 -1.36 12.02 18.88
C GLY A 198 -0.83 10.58 18.93
N TYR A 199 0.24 10.34 19.69
CA TYR A 199 0.80 9.01 19.89
C TYR A 199 -0.23 8.04 20.47
N PHE A 200 -0.94 8.41 21.54
CA PHE A 200 -1.98 7.56 22.13
C PHE A 200 -3.12 7.26 21.14
N LYS A 201 -3.54 8.24 20.35
CA LYS A 201 -4.56 8.04 19.31
C LYS A 201 -4.09 7.03 18.25
N THR A 202 -2.87 7.21 17.73
CA THR A 202 -2.28 6.29 16.74
C THR A 202 -2.08 4.89 17.34
N TYR A 203 -1.59 4.79 18.57
CA TYR A 203 -1.43 3.52 19.27
C TYR A 203 -2.76 2.80 19.47
N HIS A 204 -3.82 3.52 19.87
CA HIS A 204 -5.15 2.93 20.02
C HIS A 204 -5.74 2.50 18.67
N SER A 205 -5.55 3.28 17.61
CA SER A 205 -5.96 2.93 16.24
C SER A 205 -5.23 1.69 15.72
N LEU A 206 -3.94 1.55 16.06
CA LEU A 206 -3.14 0.35 15.80
C LEU A 206 -3.67 -0.88 16.55
N MET A 207 -3.93 -0.76 17.84
CA MET A 207 -4.47 -1.85 18.66
C MET A 207 -5.91 -2.23 18.28
N ALA A 208 -6.71 -1.26 17.84
CA ALA A 208 -8.06 -1.50 17.32
C ALA A 208 -8.06 -2.20 15.94
N GLY A 209 -6.89 -2.38 15.31
CA GLY A 209 -6.78 -3.02 14.01
C GLY A 209 -7.29 -2.15 12.86
N GLU A 210 -7.45 -0.84 13.04
CA GLU A 210 -7.85 0.06 11.95
C GLU A 210 -6.81 0.11 10.82
N TYR A 211 -5.55 -0.23 11.13
CA TYR A 211 -4.45 -0.36 10.18
C TYR A 211 -4.21 -1.80 9.68
N ARG A 212 -4.95 -2.80 10.18
CA ARG A 212 -5.06 -4.04 9.40
C ARG A 212 -5.78 -3.61 8.14
N GLU A 213 -5.07 -3.62 7.02
CA GLU A 213 -5.65 -3.39 5.71
C GLU A 213 -7.03 -4.05 5.67
N LYS A 214 -8.07 -3.26 5.41
CA LYS A 214 -9.35 -3.82 4.94
C LYS A 214 -9.18 -4.64 3.63
N GLY A 215 -7.94 -4.83 3.16
CA GLY A 215 -7.50 -5.80 2.15
C GLY A 215 -7.37 -7.25 2.65
N GLY A 216 -7.66 -7.56 3.92
CA GLY A 216 -7.73 -8.95 4.42
C GLY A 216 -8.97 -9.74 3.97
N THR A 217 -10.01 -9.09 3.43
CA THR A 217 -11.21 -9.76 2.87
C THR A 217 -11.62 -9.25 1.49
N GLN A 218 -10.88 -8.29 0.93
CA GLN A 218 -10.89 -7.98 -0.49
C GLN A 218 -9.48 -8.19 -1.08
N VAL A 219 -8.87 -9.34 -0.80
CA VAL A 219 -7.91 -9.92 -1.75
C VAL A 219 -8.61 -9.86 -3.09
N ALA A 220 -8.07 -9.07 -4.03
CA ALA A 220 -8.69 -8.67 -5.28
C ALA A 220 -9.64 -9.73 -5.83
N ALA A 221 -10.90 -9.67 -5.38
CA ALA A 221 -11.90 -10.67 -5.71
C ALA A 221 -11.99 -10.65 -7.22
N CYS A 222 -12.03 -11.82 -7.83
CA CYS A 222 -12.14 -11.94 -9.26
C CYS A 222 -13.20 -10.97 -9.77
N LYS A 223 -12.82 -10.15 -10.76
CA LYS A 223 -13.70 -9.08 -11.24
C LYS A 223 -15.03 -9.66 -11.73
N GLU A 224 -14.94 -10.89 -12.22
CA GLU A 224 -16.00 -11.76 -12.70
C GLU A 224 -16.99 -12.17 -11.58
N MET A 225 -16.55 -12.25 -10.32
CA MET A 225 -17.38 -12.60 -9.16
C MET A 225 -17.87 -11.40 -8.35
N ARG A 226 -17.75 -10.16 -8.85
CA ARG A 226 -18.20 -8.97 -8.09
C ARG A 226 -19.69 -8.97 -7.72
N GLY A 227 -20.52 -9.70 -8.46
CA GLY A 227 -21.95 -9.85 -8.18
C GLY A 227 -22.27 -10.78 -7.00
N SER A 228 -21.30 -11.53 -6.48
CA SER A 228 -21.51 -12.56 -5.45
C SER A 228 -21.16 -12.09 -4.04
N ALA A 229 -21.42 -10.81 -3.72
CA ALA A 229 -21.06 -10.25 -2.41
C ALA A 229 -21.70 -11.00 -1.23
N ASP A 230 -22.83 -11.69 -1.47
CA ASP A 230 -23.57 -12.44 -0.46
C ASP A 230 -23.07 -13.89 -0.27
N LEU A 231 -22.14 -14.36 -1.11
CA LEU A 231 -21.58 -15.71 -0.97
C LEU A 231 -20.30 -15.67 -0.14
N GLU A 232 -20.31 -16.41 0.96
CA GLU A 232 -19.14 -16.59 1.84
C GLU A 232 -18.74 -18.07 1.92
N GLY A 233 -17.45 -18.30 2.23
CA GLY A 233 -16.89 -19.63 2.49
C GLY A 233 -17.01 -20.61 1.33
N VAL A 234 -17.48 -21.82 1.65
CA VAL A 234 -17.57 -22.97 0.73
C VAL A 234 -18.40 -22.66 -0.52
N ALA A 235 -19.54 -21.98 -0.37
CA ALA A 235 -20.43 -21.67 -1.49
C ALA A 235 -19.76 -20.75 -2.53
N ARG A 236 -18.93 -19.81 -2.08
CA ARG A 236 -18.21 -18.91 -2.98
C ARG A 236 -17.17 -19.65 -3.82
N LEU A 237 -16.42 -20.56 -3.19
CA LEU A 237 -15.43 -21.38 -3.89
C LEU A 237 -16.07 -22.39 -4.85
N ASP A 238 -17.20 -23.00 -4.46
CA ASP A 238 -17.99 -23.90 -5.30
C ASP A 238 -18.56 -23.20 -6.55
N ALA A 239 -19.01 -21.94 -6.41
CA ALA A 239 -19.34 -21.10 -7.56
C ALA A 239 -18.13 -20.81 -8.46
N ALA A 240 -16.98 -20.46 -7.88
CA ALA A 240 -15.75 -20.22 -8.64
C ALA A 240 -15.32 -21.46 -9.44
N LEU A 241 -15.32 -22.63 -8.80
CA LEU A 241 -15.05 -23.92 -9.45
C LEU A 241 -16.01 -24.20 -10.60
N SER A 242 -17.32 -24.01 -10.37
CA SER A 242 -18.34 -24.20 -11.41
C SER A 242 -18.13 -23.26 -12.60
N LEU A 243 -17.83 -21.98 -12.34
CA LEU A 243 -17.52 -21.00 -13.38
C LEU A 243 -16.23 -21.32 -14.14
N TYR A 244 -15.22 -21.89 -13.47
CA TYR A 244 -13.98 -22.33 -14.10
C TYR A 244 -14.25 -23.50 -15.07
N LEU A 245 -15.05 -24.48 -14.67
CA LEU A 245 -15.44 -25.59 -15.54
C LEU A 245 -16.30 -25.13 -16.73
N LEU A 246 -17.04 -24.04 -16.56
CA LEU A 246 -17.76 -23.36 -17.64
C LEU A 246 -16.86 -22.49 -18.54
N ASN A 247 -15.57 -22.34 -18.20
CA ASN A 247 -14.60 -21.45 -18.85
C ASN A 247 -14.99 -19.96 -18.80
N GLU A 248 -15.70 -19.52 -17.76
CA GLU A 248 -16.09 -18.11 -17.59
C GLU A 248 -15.10 -17.33 -16.69
N ILE A 249 -14.26 -18.01 -15.91
CA ILE A 249 -13.18 -17.41 -15.13
C ILE A 249 -11.81 -17.98 -15.50
N SER A 250 -10.76 -17.19 -15.31
CA SER A 250 -9.38 -17.62 -15.55
C SER A 250 -8.85 -18.51 -14.42
N GLY A 251 -7.82 -19.31 -14.72
CA GLY A 251 -7.13 -20.11 -13.71
C GLY A 251 -6.51 -19.27 -12.59
N GLU A 252 -5.95 -18.10 -12.91
CA GLU A 252 -5.40 -17.16 -11.90
C GLU A 252 -6.47 -16.65 -10.92
N CYS A 253 -7.71 -16.50 -11.41
CA CYS A 253 -8.83 -16.11 -10.56
C CYS A 253 -9.18 -17.25 -9.59
N LEU A 254 -9.35 -18.46 -10.11
CA LEU A 254 -9.63 -19.64 -9.28
C LEU A 254 -8.53 -19.88 -8.24
N ASP A 255 -7.26 -19.67 -8.62
CA ASP A 255 -6.10 -19.83 -7.74
C ASP A 255 -6.17 -18.91 -6.51
N LYS A 256 -6.56 -17.64 -6.72
CA LYS A 256 -6.73 -16.64 -5.66
C LYS A 256 -7.91 -16.97 -4.74
N GLU A 257 -9.04 -17.39 -5.30
CA GLU A 257 -10.21 -17.77 -4.50
C GLU A 257 -9.91 -19.04 -3.67
N ALA A 258 -9.14 -19.98 -4.23
CA ALA A 258 -8.65 -21.14 -3.49
C ALA A 258 -7.73 -20.75 -2.33
N GLU A 259 -6.83 -19.78 -2.52
CA GLU A 259 -5.99 -19.26 -1.42
C GLU A 259 -6.82 -18.59 -0.33
N VAL A 260 -7.78 -17.74 -0.72
CA VAL A 260 -8.69 -17.09 0.25
C VAL A 260 -9.46 -18.14 1.04
N ALA A 261 -9.93 -19.20 0.40
CA ALA A 261 -10.63 -20.29 1.07
C ALA A 261 -9.73 -21.10 2.02
N LEU A 262 -8.50 -21.43 1.61
CA LEU A 262 -7.52 -22.16 2.44
C LEU A 262 -7.20 -21.40 3.74
N TRP A 263 -7.09 -20.08 3.67
CA TRP A 263 -6.74 -19.26 4.83
C TRP A 263 -7.95 -18.73 5.62
N GLY A 264 -9.12 -18.62 4.97
CA GLY A 264 -10.33 -18.04 5.55
C GLY A 264 -11.19 -19.05 6.34
N ASP A 265 -11.42 -20.24 5.79
CA ASP A 265 -12.16 -21.31 6.46
C ASP A 265 -11.44 -22.66 6.24
N PRO A 266 -10.34 -22.91 6.99
CA PRO A 266 -9.52 -24.08 6.80
C PRO A 266 -10.25 -25.39 7.15
N VAL A 267 -11.40 -25.35 7.81
CA VAL A 267 -12.10 -26.57 8.23
C VAL A 267 -13.04 -27.06 7.14
N ASN A 268 -13.88 -26.17 6.58
CA ASN A 268 -14.91 -26.61 5.64
C ASN A 268 -14.50 -26.44 4.17
N ALA A 269 -13.72 -25.40 3.85
CA ALA A 269 -13.41 -25.06 2.45
C ALA A 269 -12.09 -25.69 1.95
N GLN A 270 -11.28 -26.24 2.86
CA GLN A 270 -9.96 -26.78 2.53
C GLN A 270 -9.99 -27.89 1.46
N PRO A 271 -10.89 -28.90 1.50
CA PRO A 271 -10.93 -29.94 0.46
C PRO A 271 -11.22 -29.37 -0.93
N LEU A 272 -12.24 -28.50 -1.05
CA LEU A 272 -12.59 -27.84 -2.31
C LEU A 272 -11.47 -26.92 -2.81
N ALA A 273 -10.73 -26.28 -1.90
CA ALA A 273 -9.63 -25.43 -2.29
C ALA A 273 -8.44 -26.24 -2.83
N TYR A 274 -8.19 -27.42 -2.28
CA TYR A 274 -7.24 -28.36 -2.88
C TYR A 274 -7.74 -28.92 -4.21
N LEU A 275 -9.05 -29.14 -4.38
CA LEU A 275 -9.62 -29.51 -5.69
C LEU A 275 -9.39 -28.40 -6.73
N ALA A 276 -9.58 -27.15 -6.35
CA ALA A 276 -9.26 -26.01 -7.21
C ALA A 276 -7.77 -25.98 -7.59
N LYS A 277 -6.85 -26.16 -6.63
CA LYS A 277 -5.41 -26.24 -6.90
C LYS A 277 -5.06 -27.48 -7.76
N TYR A 278 -5.75 -28.60 -7.59
CA TYR A 278 -5.58 -29.81 -8.41
C TYR A 278 -5.93 -29.56 -9.88
N LEU A 279 -7.03 -28.85 -10.16
CA LEU A 279 -7.46 -28.53 -11.53
C LEU A 279 -6.54 -27.53 -12.25
N LEU A 280 -5.73 -26.78 -11.49
CA LEU A 280 -4.79 -25.78 -12.01
C LEU A 280 -3.35 -26.31 -12.10
N ALA A 281 -3.06 -27.42 -11.42
CA ALA A 281 -1.72 -28.00 -11.36
C ALA A 281 -1.50 -29.02 -12.48
N ASP A 282 -0.28 -29.06 -13.00
CA ASP A 282 0.16 -30.05 -13.98
C ASP A 282 1.18 -31.04 -13.38
N GLY A 283 1.15 -32.29 -13.83
CA GLY A 283 2.17 -33.30 -13.54
C GLY A 283 2.28 -33.67 -12.06
N ALA A 284 3.48 -33.65 -11.49
CA ALA A 284 3.74 -34.14 -10.13
C ALA A 284 3.01 -33.33 -9.03
N ALA A 285 2.73 -32.04 -9.26
CA ALA A 285 1.98 -31.22 -8.31
C ALA A 285 0.50 -31.64 -8.25
N GLN A 286 -0.05 -32.04 -9.40
CA GLN A 286 -1.41 -32.53 -9.51
C GLN A 286 -1.62 -33.80 -8.66
N GLU A 287 -0.72 -34.77 -8.76
CA GLU A 287 -0.77 -36.00 -7.94
C GLU A 287 -0.68 -35.71 -6.43
N GLN A 288 0.13 -34.73 -6.03
CA GLN A 288 0.23 -34.32 -4.63
C GLN A 288 -1.09 -33.75 -4.13
N TYR A 289 -1.74 -32.84 -4.87
CA TYR A 289 -3.04 -32.31 -4.49
C TYR A 289 -4.12 -33.39 -4.50
N PHE A 290 -4.11 -34.29 -5.47
CA PHE A 290 -5.03 -35.43 -5.50
C PHE A 290 -4.91 -36.29 -4.24
N SER A 291 -3.68 -36.65 -3.85
CA SER A 291 -3.43 -37.41 -2.62
C SER A 291 -3.92 -36.68 -1.36
N LYS A 292 -3.84 -35.34 -1.34
CA LYS A 292 -4.33 -34.51 -0.22
C LYS A 292 -5.85 -34.42 -0.16
N ILE A 293 -6.52 -34.30 -1.30
CA ILE A 293 -8.00 -34.28 -1.36
C ILE A 293 -8.56 -35.64 -0.90
N CYS A 294 -7.89 -36.73 -1.27
CA CYS A 294 -8.30 -38.10 -1.01
C CYS A 294 -7.68 -38.73 0.25
N GLU A 295 -7.19 -37.93 1.21
CA GLU A 295 -6.81 -38.46 2.53
C GLU A 295 -8.00 -39.11 3.24
N ASP A 296 -9.21 -38.56 3.04
CA ASP A 296 -10.47 -39.18 3.38
C ASP A 296 -11.15 -39.70 2.10
N SER A 297 -11.09 -41.01 1.87
CA SER A 297 -11.69 -41.64 0.69
C SER A 297 -13.21 -41.53 0.63
N SER A 298 -13.86 -41.21 1.76
CA SER A 298 -15.31 -41.01 1.84
C SER A 298 -15.75 -39.56 1.63
N SER A 299 -14.79 -38.64 1.50
CA SER A 299 -15.03 -37.23 1.21
C SER A 299 -15.72 -37.07 -0.15
N SER A 300 -16.78 -36.26 -0.18
CA SER A 300 -17.46 -35.88 -1.42
C SER A 300 -16.52 -35.20 -2.42
N THR A 301 -15.51 -34.47 -1.94
CA THR A 301 -14.52 -33.82 -2.80
C THR A 301 -13.52 -34.82 -3.39
N CYS A 302 -13.21 -35.91 -2.67
CA CYS A 302 -12.39 -36.99 -3.24
C CYS A 302 -13.14 -37.72 -4.36
N ALA A 303 -14.44 -37.99 -4.17
CA ALA A 303 -15.28 -38.58 -5.21
C ALA A 303 -15.31 -37.70 -6.47
N LEU A 304 -15.46 -36.38 -6.31
CA LEU A 304 -15.36 -35.43 -7.42
C LEU A 304 -13.98 -35.46 -8.10
N ALA A 305 -12.90 -35.49 -7.32
CA ALA A 305 -11.54 -35.53 -7.87
C ALA A 305 -11.30 -36.81 -8.69
N ARG A 306 -11.79 -37.97 -8.22
CA ARG A 306 -11.69 -39.26 -8.94
C ARG A 306 -12.46 -39.25 -10.25
N TYR A 307 -13.71 -38.78 -10.21
CA TYR A 307 -14.53 -38.62 -11.40
C TYR A 307 -13.81 -37.79 -12.49
N MET A 308 -13.12 -36.72 -12.09
CA MET A 308 -12.36 -35.86 -13.00
C MET A 308 -11.02 -36.45 -13.46
N ALA A 309 -10.45 -37.40 -12.70
CA ALA A 309 -9.16 -38.03 -13.01
C ALA A 309 -9.30 -39.26 -13.91
N GLU A 310 -10.34 -40.08 -13.70
CA GLU A 310 -10.46 -41.44 -14.28
C GLU A 310 -11.46 -41.52 -15.46
N GLU A 311 -11.71 -40.42 -16.15
CA GLU A 311 -12.70 -40.35 -17.25
C GLU A 311 -14.13 -40.78 -16.83
N GLY A 312 -14.54 -40.49 -15.59
CA GLY A 312 -15.94 -40.37 -15.23
C GLY A 312 -16.70 -41.66 -14.88
N ASP A 313 -16.24 -42.43 -13.89
CA ASP A 313 -17.11 -43.47 -13.31
C ASP A 313 -18.34 -42.83 -12.66
N HIS A 314 -19.52 -43.19 -13.16
CA HIS A 314 -20.80 -42.64 -12.70
C HIS A 314 -21.03 -42.93 -11.21
N GLU A 315 -20.48 -44.01 -10.67
CA GLU A 315 -20.63 -44.35 -9.24
C GLU A 315 -20.00 -43.29 -8.32
N ASP A 316 -18.85 -42.73 -8.69
CA ASP A 316 -18.18 -41.69 -7.90
C ASP A 316 -19.00 -40.39 -7.86
N LEU A 317 -19.68 -40.06 -8.95
CA LEU A 317 -20.50 -38.85 -9.01
C LEU A 317 -21.78 -38.97 -8.14
N GLU A 318 -22.29 -40.18 -7.91
CA GLU A 318 -23.41 -40.42 -6.99
C GLU A 318 -23.00 -40.33 -5.51
N LEU A 319 -21.73 -40.60 -5.20
CA LEU A 319 -21.17 -40.45 -3.85
C LEU A 319 -20.85 -38.99 -3.50
N ALA A 320 -20.72 -38.12 -4.50
CA ALA A 320 -20.47 -36.70 -4.29
C ALA A 320 -21.69 -35.98 -3.68
N ASP A 321 -21.43 -34.89 -2.95
CA ASP A 321 -22.51 -34.11 -2.33
C ASP A 321 -23.32 -33.40 -3.40
N GLY A 322 -24.58 -33.83 -3.56
CA GLY A 322 -25.54 -33.25 -4.50
C GLY A 322 -25.97 -31.82 -4.16
N ARG A 323 -25.54 -31.24 -3.02
CA ARG A 323 -25.77 -29.83 -2.69
C ARG A 323 -24.80 -28.90 -3.40
N LEU A 324 -23.60 -29.36 -3.74
CA LEU A 324 -22.58 -28.56 -4.43
C LEU A 324 -23.00 -28.30 -5.88
N TRP A 325 -22.86 -27.05 -6.31
CA TRP A 325 -23.12 -26.64 -7.69
C TRP A 325 -22.17 -27.33 -8.67
N THR A 326 -20.92 -27.55 -8.26
CA THR A 326 -19.93 -28.24 -9.10
C THR A 326 -20.39 -29.68 -9.41
N THR A 327 -20.90 -30.41 -8.40
CA THR A 327 -21.45 -31.77 -8.57
C THR A 327 -22.66 -31.78 -9.51
N LYS A 328 -23.60 -30.87 -9.30
CA LYS A 328 -24.79 -30.75 -10.15
C LYS A 328 -24.44 -30.42 -11.60
N PHE A 329 -23.43 -29.57 -11.80
CA PHE A 329 -22.93 -29.23 -13.13
C PHE A 329 -22.33 -30.45 -13.83
N LEU A 330 -21.43 -31.19 -13.16
CA LEU A 330 -20.85 -32.41 -13.72
C LEU A 330 -21.91 -33.47 -14.04
N LYS A 331 -22.92 -33.61 -13.17
CA LYS A 331 -24.07 -34.50 -13.43
C LYS A 331 -24.88 -34.08 -14.65
N SER A 332 -25.01 -32.78 -14.91
CA SER A 332 -25.69 -32.29 -16.11
C SER A 332 -24.92 -32.59 -17.40
N GLU A 333 -23.58 -32.58 -17.36
CA GLU A 333 -22.74 -32.95 -18.50
C GLU A 333 -22.74 -34.47 -18.72
N GLU A 334 -22.79 -35.28 -17.66
CA GLU A 334 -22.90 -36.74 -17.76
C GLU A 334 -24.25 -37.19 -18.35
N LEU A 335 -25.36 -36.55 -17.92
CA LEU A 335 -26.67 -36.75 -18.53
C LEU A 335 -26.68 -36.36 -20.01
N PHE A 336 -25.97 -35.29 -20.37
CA PHE A 336 -25.80 -34.91 -21.77
C PHE A 336 -24.98 -35.94 -22.56
N ALA A 337 -23.89 -36.46 -21.99
CA ALA A 337 -23.02 -37.45 -22.61
C ALA A 337 -23.72 -38.80 -22.83
N SER A 338 -24.61 -39.20 -21.92
CA SER A 338 -25.45 -40.40 -22.02
C SER A 338 -26.67 -40.25 -22.94
N ASN A 339 -26.81 -39.11 -23.63
CA ASN A 339 -27.95 -38.73 -24.48
C ASN A 339 -29.28 -38.53 -23.73
N ASP A 340 -29.27 -38.34 -22.41
CA ASP A 340 -30.43 -37.87 -21.64
C ASP A 340 -30.48 -36.33 -21.61
N PHE A 341 -30.80 -35.75 -22.76
CA PHE A 341 -30.85 -34.29 -22.93
C PHE A 341 -31.91 -33.61 -22.05
N ALA A 342 -33.04 -34.27 -21.78
CA ALA A 342 -34.09 -33.73 -20.91
C ALA A 342 -33.65 -33.68 -19.45
N GLY A 343 -33.00 -34.75 -18.96
CA GLY A 343 -32.39 -34.76 -17.63
C GLY A 343 -31.32 -33.67 -17.48
N SER A 344 -30.47 -33.50 -18.50
CA SER A 344 -29.47 -32.44 -18.55
C SER A 344 -30.10 -31.04 -18.49
N LEU A 345 -31.14 -30.77 -19.31
CA LEU A 345 -31.85 -29.48 -19.31
C LEU A 345 -32.48 -29.16 -17.95
N LYS A 346 -33.09 -30.15 -17.30
CA LYS A 346 -33.65 -29.99 -15.96
C LYS A 346 -32.58 -29.61 -14.95
N ALA A 347 -31.43 -30.30 -14.94
CA ALA A 347 -30.31 -29.97 -14.06
C ALA A 347 -29.74 -28.57 -14.32
N ILE A 348 -29.58 -28.18 -15.60
CA ILE A 348 -29.13 -26.84 -15.99
C ILE A 348 -30.14 -25.77 -15.53
N SER A 349 -31.44 -26.01 -15.68
CA SER A 349 -32.50 -25.08 -15.25
C SER A 349 -32.51 -24.84 -13.74
N GLU A 350 -32.20 -25.88 -12.95
CA GLU A 350 -32.07 -25.76 -11.49
C GLU A 350 -30.86 -24.93 -11.11
N LEU A 351 -29.74 -25.09 -11.81
CA LEU A 351 -28.52 -24.30 -11.58
C LEU A 351 -28.67 -22.84 -12.03
N GLN A 352 -29.41 -22.57 -13.11
CA GLN A 352 -29.68 -21.22 -13.61
C GLN A 352 -30.52 -20.37 -12.64
N LYS A 353 -31.16 -20.96 -11.63
CA LYS A 353 -31.82 -20.20 -10.54
C LYS A 353 -30.81 -19.37 -9.74
N ASN A 354 -29.52 -19.72 -9.78
CA ASN A 354 -28.47 -18.90 -9.20
C ASN A 354 -27.99 -17.86 -10.22
N PRO A 355 -28.11 -16.55 -9.93
CA PRO A 355 -27.75 -15.48 -10.87
C PRO A 355 -26.26 -15.50 -11.28
N ILE A 356 -25.39 -16.06 -10.44
CA ILE A 356 -23.94 -16.11 -10.71
C ILE A 356 -23.60 -17.11 -11.82
N LEU A 357 -24.33 -18.23 -11.88
CA LEU A 357 -24.09 -19.29 -12.86
C LEU A 357 -24.92 -19.11 -14.14
N GLN A 358 -25.91 -18.21 -14.12
CA GLN A 358 -26.88 -18.05 -15.19
C GLN A 358 -26.22 -17.75 -16.55
N SER A 359 -25.26 -16.82 -16.59
CA SER A 359 -24.57 -16.44 -17.84
C SER A 359 -23.70 -17.56 -18.41
N GLY A 360 -22.94 -18.26 -17.55
CA GLY A 360 -22.07 -19.36 -17.98
C GLY A 360 -22.84 -20.58 -18.47
N LEU A 361 -23.99 -20.86 -17.86
CA LEU A 361 -24.84 -22.00 -18.22
C LEU A 361 -25.69 -21.76 -19.46
N GLU A 362 -25.83 -20.53 -19.92
CA GLU A 362 -26.68 -20.20 -21.06
C GLU A 362 -26.23 -20.93 -22.33
N LYS A 363 -24.92 -20.93 -22.62
CA LYS A 363 -24.36 -21.64 -23.78
C LYS A 363 -24.66 -23.14 -23.73
N ARG A 364 -24.62 -23.74 -22.54
CA ARG A 364 -24.88 -25.17 -22.32
C ARG A 364 -26.35 -25.49 -22.45
N PHE A 365 -27.23 -24.63 -21.93
CA PHE A 365 -28.67 -24.75 -22.12
C PHE A 365 -29.04 -24.77 -23.61
N VAL A 366 -28.55 -23.79 -24.38
CA VAL A 366 -28.79 -23.73 -25.83
C VAL A 366 -28.28 -25.00 -26.52
N ARG A 367 -27.06 -25.45 -26.20
CA ARG A 367 -26.49 -26.70 -26.74
C ARG A 367 -27.39 -27.92 -26.46
N SER A 368 -27.90 -28.05 -25.25
CA SER A 368 -28.79 -29.16 -24.86
C SER A 368 -30.14 -29.13 -25.57
N VAL A 369 -30.73 -27.94 -25.77
CA VAL A 369 -31.97 -27.80 -26.56
C VAL A 369 -31.74 -28.17 -28.04
N TRP A 370 -30.63 -27.74 -28.63
CA TRP A 370 -30.30 -28.10 -30.02
C TRP A 370 -30.07 -29.60 -30.19
N ALA A 371 -29.32 -30.23 -29.28
CA ALA A 371 -29.09 -31.68 -29.32
C ALA A 371 -30.41 -32.46 -29.19
N LEU A 372 -31.33 -32.00 -28.32
CA LEU A 372 -32.66 -32.59 -28.18
C LEU A 372 -33.47 -32.49 -29.48
N ARG A 373 -33.44 -31.34 -30.15
CA ARG A 373 -34.11 -31.14 -31.45
C ARG A 373 -33.48 -32.00 -32.57
N ASP A 374 -32.16 -32.06 -32.62
CA ASP A 374 -31.47 -32.85 -33.65
C ASP A 374 -31.76 -34.35 -33.48
N ALA A 375 -31.85 -34.84 -32.25
CA ALA A 375 -32.26 -36.21 -31.96
C ALA A 375 -33.69 -36.54 -32.45
N GLU A 376 -34.57 -35.53 -32.58
CA GLU A 376 -35.92 -35.67 -33.15
C GLU A 376 -35.90 -35.77 -34.67
N LEU A 377 -35.04 -34.98 -35.32
CA LEU A 377 -34.97 -34.88 -36.76
C LEU A 377 -34.34 -36.10 -37.42
N VAL A 378 -33.58 -36.91 -36.68
CA VAL A 378 -33.07 -38.20 -37.18
C VAL A 378 -34.27 -39.12 -37.42
N PRO A 379 -34.70 -39.31 -38.68
CA PRO A 379 -35.89 -40.08 -38.97
C PRO A 379 -35.62 -41.50 -38.50
N GLN A 380 -36.54 -42.09 -37.74
CA GLN A 380 -36.50 -43.51 -37.39
C GLN A 380 -36.52 -44.32 -38.70
N SER A 381 -35.36 -44.57 -39.27
CA SER A 381 -35.24 -45.25 -40.54
C SER A 381 -35.55 -46.73 -40.30
N GLY A 382 -36.83 -47.07 -40.41
CA GLY A 382 -37.31 -48.38 -40.85
C GLY A 382 -37.38 -49.52 -39.83
N ASN A 383 -36.91 -49.40 -38.60
CA ASN A 383 -36.95 -50.55 -37.68
C ASN A 383 -37.14 -50.16 -36.20
N GLY A 384 -38.40 -49.88 -35.82
CA GLY A 384 -38.92 -50.02 -34.44
C GLY A 384 -38.08 -49.46 -33.29
N GLY A 385 -37.30 -48.40 -33.50
CA GLY A 385 -36.46 -47.80 -32.48
C GLY A 385 -37.31 -47.26 -31.33
N ARG A 386 -37.07 -47.74 -30.11
CA ARG A 386 -37.73 -47.22 -28.90
C ARG A 386 -37.42 -45.72 -28.82
N MET A 387 -38.46 -44.89 -28.82
CA MET A 387 -38.29 -43.48 -28.45
C MET A 387 -37.71 -43.41 -27.04
N PRO A 388 -36.69 -42.57 -26.80
CA PRO A 388 -36.21 -42.34 -25.45
C PRO A 388 -37.37 -41.78 -24.61
N ALA A 389 -37.45 -42.20 -23.34
CA ALA A 389 -38.55 -41.83 -22.45
C ALA A 389 -38.68 -40.30 -22.24
N SER A 390 -37.62 -39.54 -22.57
CA SER A 390 -37.55 -38.08 -22.53
C SER A 390 -38.39 -37.38 -23.61
N ALA A 391 -38.88 -38.07 -24.64
CA ALA A 391 -39.61 -37.45 -25.75
C ALA A 391 -40.95 -36.79 -25.34
N ALA A 392 -41.56 -37.20 -24.22
CA ALA A 392 -42.84 -36.64 -23.77
C ALA A 392 -42.72 -35.25 -23.11
N GLU A 393 -41.55 -34.91 -22.54
CA GLU A 393 -41.28 -33.60 -21.93
C GLU A 393 -40.65 -32.61 -22.93
N GLN A 394 -40.51 -33.00 -24.19
CA GLN A 394 -39.72 -32.29 -25.20
C GLN A 394 -40.39 -31.02 -25.71
N GLU A 395 -41.71 -31.05 -25.96
CA GLU A 395 -42.45 -29.89 -26.48
C GLU A 395 -42.33 -28.68 -25.54
N SER A 396 -42.40 -28.89 -24.22
CA SER A 396 -42.30 -27.80 -23.24
C SER A 396 -40.95 -27.10 -23.27
N TRP A 397 -39.84 -27.83 -23.42
CA TRP A 397 -38.51 -27.20 -23.44
C TRP A 397 -38.25 -26.38 -24.70
N ILE A 398 -38.80 -26.82 -25.84
CA ILE A 398 -38.67 -26.10 -27.12
C ILE A 398 -39.53 -24.83 -27.10
N ASP A 399 -40.74 -24.91 -26.55
CA ASP A 399 -41.61 -23.74 -26.42
C ASP A 399 -41.04 -22.73 -25.41
N ASP A 400 -40.54 -23.18 -24.25
CA ASP A 400 -39.82 -22.33 -23.29
C ASP A 400 -38.59 -21.66 -23.93
N PHE A 401 -37.86 -22.39 -24.78
CA PHE A 401 -36.72 -21.84 -25.51
C PHE A 401 -37.15 -20.76 -26.52
N LYS A 402 -38.22 -21.01 -27.30
CA LYS A 402 -38.76 -20.02 -28.25
C LYS A 402 -39.25 -18.77 -27.54
N GLU A 403 -39.96 -18.93 -26.42
CA GLU A 403 -40.43 -17.81 -25.60
C GLU A 403 -39.25 -17.01 -25.05
N ARG A 404 -38.23 -17.70 -24.49
CA ARG A 404 -37.06 -17.04 -23.88
C ARG A 404 -36.18 -16.28 -24.86
N TYR A 405 -36.04 -16.77 -26.10
CA TYR A 405 -35.15 -16.19 -27.12
C TYR A 405 -35.87 -15.47 -28.26
N GLU A 406 -37.19 -15.33 -28.17
CA GLU A 406 -38.04 -14.71 -29.20
C GLU A 406 -37.82 -15.32 -30.61
N VAL A 407 -37.57 -16.63 -30.65
CA VAL A 407 -37.34 -17.35 -31.91
C VAL A 407 -38.71 -17.71 -32.51
N PRO A 408 -39.03 -17.23 -33.72
CA PRO A 408 -40.34 -17.44 -34.34
C PRO A 408 -40.63 -18.89 -34.74
#